data_AF-A0A532E959-F1
#
_entry.id   AF-A0A532E959-F1
#
_cell.length_a   1.000
_cell.length_b   1.000
_cell.length_c   1.000
_cell.angle_alpha   90.00
_cell.angle_beta   90.00
_cell.angle_gamma   90.00
#
_symmetry.space_group_name_H-M   'P 1'
#
loop_
_entity.id
_entity.type
_entity.pdbx_description
1 polymer ?
#
loop_
_entity_poly.entity_id
_entity_poly.type
_entity_poly.pdbx_seq_one_letter_code
_entity_poly.pdbx_strand_id
1 'polypeptide(L)'
;MSARGTFVSILAWPLKGLVRTILGPSLYQQVRVTFLGEQSGLGLDWRWANSLRRPHPIRRDFGWQAGQPIDRYYTEQHFLPACRADIRGRVLEIGDDRYTRQFGAEKVTVSEVLHLHPDTPGATICADLTKADHIPSDSFDCIILTFTLQFIFDVRAAIRTVARILKPGGVALLVFPGITQISRYDMDNWGEFWRFTSLSARRLFEEVFRPDDVTVTT
;
A
#
# COMPACT_ATOMS: atom_id res chain seq x y z
N MET A 1 14.26 -11.11 -19.16
CA MET A 1 13.44 -11.31 -20.37
C MET A 1 14.29 -12.01 -21.43
N SER A 2 13.79 -13.08 -22.06
CA SER A 2 14.51 -13.76 -23.15
C SER A 2 14.44 -12.91 -24.42
N ALA A 3 15.56 -12.78 -25.15
CA ALA A 3 15.66 -12.02 -26.41
C ALA A 3 14.62 -12.45 -27.47
N ARG A 4 14.10 -13.68 -27.36
CA ARG A 4 13.05 -14.23 -28.23
C ARG A 4 11.68 -13.56 -28.01
N GLY A 5 11.34 -13.16 -26.79
CA GLY A 5 10.04 -12.56 -26.46
C GLY A 5 9.91 -11.13 -27.00
N THR A 6 10.98 -10.34 -26.90
CA THR A 6 11.00 -8.94 -27.37
C THR A 6 10.85 -8.84 -28.89
N PHE A 7 11.46 -9.76 -29.64
CA PHE A 7 11.39 -9.78 -31.11
C PHE A 7 9.99 -10.09 -31.64
N VAL A 8 9.27 -11.03 -31.03
CA VAL A 8 7.89 -11.38 -31.42
C VAL A 8 6.92 -10.25 -31.08
N SER A 9 7.10 -9.58 -29.94
CA SER A 9 6.25 -8.46 -29.52
C SER A 9 6.37 -7.23 -30.43
N ILE A 10 7.53 -6.97 -31.02
CA ILE A 10 7.77 -5.85 -31.95
C ILE A 10 7.12 -6.12 -33.31
N LEU A 11 7.25 -7.34 -33.85
CA LEU A 11 6.64 -7.74 -35.12
C LEU A 11 5.10 -7.84 -35.05
N ALA A 12 4.54 -8.22 -33.90
CA ALA A 12 3.10 -8.36 -33.72
C ALA A 12 2.37 -7.05 -33.33
N TRP A 13 3.12 -5.98 -33.00
CA TRP A 13 2.57 -4.70 -32.55
C TRP A 13 1.53 -4.07 -33.50
N PRO A 14 1.78 -3.93 -34.82
CA PRO A 14 0.82 -3.29 -35.73
C PRO A 14 -0.48 -4.11 -35.94
N LEU A 15 -0.46 -5.41 -35.63
CA LEU A 15 -1.63 -6.29 -35.76
C LEU A 15 -2.40 -6.46 -34.44
N LYS A 16 -1.90 -5.92 -33.31
CA LYS A 16 -2.52 -6.08 -31.98
C LYS A 16 -4.00 -5.68 -31.95
N GLY A 17 -4.34 -4.56 -32.59
CA GLY A 17 -5.71 -4.05 -32.61
C GLY A 17 -6.67 -5.00 -33.31
N LEU A 18 -6.28 -5.50 -34.48
CA LEU A 18 -7.08 -6.42 -35.30
C LEU A 18 -7.26 -7.77 -34.60
N VAL A 19 -6.18 -8.34 -34.05
CA VAL A 19 -6.21 -9.63 -33.34
C VAL A 19 -7.05 -9.54 -32.06
N ARG A 20 -7.00 -8.41 -31.33
CA ARG A 20 -7.84 -8.18 -30.14
C ARG A 20 -9.33 -8.09 -30.50
N THR A 21 -9.67 -7.48 -31.63
CA THR A 21 -11.05 -7.37 -32.11
C THR A 21 -11.61 -8.72 -32.56
N ILE A 22 -10.79 -9.56 -33.20
CA ILE A 22 -11.21 -10.88 -33.71
C ILE A 22 -11.33 -11.90 -32.56
N LEU A 23 -10.35 -11.97 -31.66
CA LEU A 23 -10.36 -12.92 -30.55
C LEU A 23 -11.28 -12.49 -29.41
N GLY A 24 -11.62 -11.19 -29.35
CA GLY A 24 -12.22 -10.58 -28.17
C GLY A 24 -11.20 -10.35 -27.04
N PRO A 25 -11.46 -9.39 -26.15
CA PRO A 25 -10.49 -8.92 -25.16
C PRO A 25 -10.01 -10.03 -24.21
N SER A 26 -10.88 -10.96 -23.82
CA SER A 26 -10.57 -12.04 -22.89
C SER A 26 -9.63 -13.10 -23.50
N LEU A 27 -9.95 -13.60 -24.70
CA LEU A 27 -9.13 -14.62 -25.37
C LEU A 27 -7.81 -14.03 -25.87
N TYR A 28 -7.80 -12.77 -26.28
CA TYR A 28 -6.58 -12.04 -26.63
C TYR A 28 -5.59 -11.96 -25.47
N GLN A 29 -6.07 -11.63 -24.27
CA GLN A 29 -5.24 -11.63 -23.05
C GLN A 29 -4.74 -13.04 -22.72
N GLN A 30 -5.58 -14.06 -22.89
CA GLN A 30 -5.21 -15.46 -22.63
C GLN A 30 -4.06 -15.95 -23.53
N VAL A 31 -4.12 -15.65 -24.84
CA VAL A 31 -3.06 -16.04 -25.79
C VAL A 31 -1.75 -15.32 -25.50
N ARG A 32 -1.81 -14.02 -25.18
CA ARG A 32 -0.62 -13.22 -24.87
C ARG A 32 0.16 -13.76 -23.68
N VAL A 33 -0.53 -14.12 -22.61
CA VAL A 33 0.12 -14.63 -21.39
C VAL A 33 0.69 -16.03 -21.61
N THR A 34 -0.11 -16.90 -22.25
CA THR A 34 0.20 -18.33 -22.35
C THR A 34 1.31 -18.62 -23.36
N PHE A 35 1.31 -17.93 -24.51
CA PHE A 35 2.23 -18.21 -25.60
C PHE A 35 3.37 -17.21 -25.74
N LEU A 36 3.17 -15.94 -25.36
CA LEU A 36 4.22 -14.91 -25.46
C LEU A 36 5.01 -14.73 -24.16
N GLY A 37 4.61 -15.41 -23.08
CA GLY A 37 5.30 -15.35 -21.78
C GLY A 37 5.26 -13.95 -21.16
N GLU A 38 4.33 -13.09 -21.59
CA GLU A 38 4.13 -11.78 -20.99
C GLU A 38 3.59 -11.97 -19.57
N GLN A 39 4.31 -11.42 -18.58
CA GLN A 39 3.96 -11.61 -17.18
C GLN A 39 2.67 -10.88 -16.77
N SER A 40 2.06 -10.09 -17.67
CA SER A 40 1.02 -9.13 -17.32
C SER A 40 -0.43 -9.55 -17.57
N GLY A 41 -0.74 -10.84 -17.60
CA GLY A 41 -2.14 -11.27 -17.62
C GLY A 41 -2.40 -12.63 -16.99
N LEU A 42 -3.68 -12.97 -16.90
CA LEU A 42 -4.21 -14.24 -16.40
C LEU A 42 -4.50 -15.16 -17.60
N GLY A 43 -3.52 -15.96 -17.99
CA GLY A 43 -3.70 -17.00 -19.00
C GLY A 43 -4.52 -18.17 -18.44
N LEU A 44 -5.26 -18.87 -19.32
CA LEU A 44 -5.76 -20.23 -19.08
C LEU A 44 -4.56 -21.18 -19.08
N ASP A 45 -3.71 -21.07 -18.07
CA ASP A 45 -2.56 -21.95 -17.95
C ASP A 45 -3.05 -23.28 -17.37
N TRP A 46 -3.19 -24.31 -18.19
CA TRP A 46 -3.31 -25.70 -17.73
C TRP A 46 -2.19 -26.10 -16.75
N ARG A 47 -1.12 -25.31 -16.63
CA ARG A 47 -0.17 -25.39 -15.51
C ARG A 47 -0.71 -24.88 -14.17
N TRP A 48 -1.95 -24.40 -14.03
CA TRP A 48 -2.59 -24.21 -12.72
C TRP A 48 -2.55 -25.52 -11.91
N ALA A 49 -2.78 -26.68 -12.55
CA ALA A 49 -2.67 -27.97 -11.87
C ALA A 49 -1.23 -28.30 -11.38
N ASN A 50 -0.20 -27.89 -12.13
CA ASN A 50 1.21 -27.98 -11.68
C ASN A 50 1.64 -26.81 -10.78
N SER A 51 0.90 -25.70 -10.78
CA SER A 51 1.12 -24.51 -9.96
C SER A 51 0.61 -24.72 -8.53
N LEU A 52 -0.48 -25.50 -8.37
CA LEU A 52 -0.99 -25.92 -7.06
C LEU A 52 -0.04 -26.86 -6.30
N ARG A 53 0.93 -27.49 -6.99
CA ARG A 53 1.97 -28.32 -6.36
C ARG A 53 3.18 -27.51 -5.86
N ARG A 54 3.18 -26.19 -6.05
CA ARG A 54 4.31 -25.34 -5.67
C ARG A 54 4.23 -24.98 -4.19
N PRO A 55 5.35 -25.04 -3.46
CA PRO A 55 5.42 -24.54 -2.08
C PRO A 55 5.55 -23.02 -2.00
N HIS A 56 5.51 -22.31 -3.14
CA HIS A 56 5.76 -20.87 -3.21
C HIS A 56 4.63 -20.16 -3.97
N PRO A 57 4.30 -18.90 -3.60
CA PRO A 57 3.26 -18.13 -4.26
C PRO A 57 3.47 -18.03 -5.77
N ILE A 58 2.37 -18.00 -6.53
CA ILE A 58 2.41 -17.81 -7.99
C ILE A 58 3.11 -16.50 -8.35
N ARG A 59 2.86 -15.45 -7.55
CA ARG A 59 3.53 -14.16 -7.64
C ARG A 59 3.74 -13.57 -6.25
N ARG A 60 4.80 -12.78 -6.11
CA ARG A 60 5.18 -12.07 -4.88
C ARG A 60 5.09 -10.54 -5.01
N ASP A 61 4.59 -10.06 -6.14
CA ASP A 61 4.53 -8.66 -6.52
C ASP A 61 3.17 -8.02 -6.19
N PHE A 62 2.40 -8.59 -5.27
CA PHE A 62 1.07 -8.09 -4.90
C PHE A 62 0.09 -7.94 -6.07
N GLY A 63 0.33 -8.62 -7.20
CA GLY A 63 -0.50 -8.51 -8.39
C GLY A 63 -0.22 -7.30 -9.26
N TRP A 64 0.85 -6.53 -9.00
CA TRP A 64 1.26 -5.38 -9.83
C TRP A 64 1.37 -5.69 -11.31
N GLN A 65 1.84 -6.88 -11.67
CA GLN A 65 1.89 -7.29 -13.07
C GLN A 65 0.50 -7.58 -13.67
N ALA A 66 -0.51 -7.88 -12.86
CA ALA A 66 -1.88 -8.16 -13.32
C ALA A 66 -2.81 -6.93 -13.28
N GLY A 67 -2.35 -5.80 -12.76
CA GLY A 67 -3.13 -4.57 -12.62
C GLY A 67 -2.80 -3.82 -11.33
N GLN A 68 -3.65 -2.86 -10.96
CA GLN A 68 -3.56 -2.21 -9.64
C GLN A 68 -3.86 -3.24 -8.55
N PRO A 69 -3.01 -3.38 -7.52
CA PRO A 69 -3.32 -4.19 -6.36
C PRO A 69 -4.65 -3.78 -5.70
N ILE A 70 -5.46 -4.75 -5.28
CA ILE A 70 -6.82 -4.51 -4.78
C ILE A 70 -6.84 -3.63 -3.53
N ASP A 71 -5.85 -3.80 -2.66
CA ASP A 71 -5.61 -2.97 -1.48
C ASP A 71 -5.37 -1.51 -1.85
N ARG A 72 -4.62 -1.25 -2.93
CA ARG A 72 -4.42 0.09 -3.48
C ARG A 72 -5.69 0.65 -4.11
N TYR A 73 -6.49 -0.17 -4.78
CA TYR A 73 -7.80 0.28 -5.29
C TYR A 73 -8.69 0.81 -4.16
N TYR A 74 -8.86 0.07 -3.06
CA TYR A 74 -9.67 0.54 -1.93
C TYR A 74 -9.05 1.75 -1.22
N THR A 75 -7.73 1.77 -1.06
CA THR A 75 -7.01 2.90 -0.44
C THR A 75 -7.18 4.18 -1.27
N GLU A 76 -6.94 4.11 -2.58
CA GLU A 76 -6.78 5.27 -3.46
C GLU A 76 -8.10 5.73 -4.11
N GLN A 77 -9.08 4.84 -4.28
CA GLN A 77 -10.35 5.17 -4.92
C GLN A 77 -11.49 5.39 -3.92
N HIS A 78 -11.35 4.91 -2.67
CA HIS A 78 -12.43 4.96 -1.68
C HIS A 78 -12.01 5.65 -0.38
N PHE A 79 -11.02 5.09 0.34
CA PHE A 79 -10.69 5.55 1.69
C PHE A 79 -10.09 6.97 1.72
N LEU A 80 -8.98 7.20 1.03
CA LEU A 80 -8.32 8.52 1.04
C LEU A 80 -9.15 9.62 0.38
N PRO A 81 -9.87 9.38 -0.74
CA PRO A 81 -10.81 10.36 -1.27
C PRO A 81 -11.92 10.76 -0.29
N ALA A 82 -12.46 9.81 0.48
CA ALA A 82 -13.50 10.09 1.49
C ALA A 82 -12.96 10.96 2.64
N CYS A 83 -11.70 10.77 3.02
CA CYS A 83 -11.02 11.53 4.07
C CYS A 83 -10.26 12.77 3.57
N ARG A 84 -10.45 13.17 2.30
CA ARG A 84 -9.65 14.25 1.69
C ARG A 84 -9.74 15.59 2.45
N ALA A 85 -10.83 15.84 3.16
CA ALA A 85 -11.02 17.08 3.91
C ALA A 85 -10.09 17.19 5.12
N ASP A 86 -9.65 16.04 5.65
CA ASP A 86 -8.77 15.95 6.81
C ASP A 86 -7.29 16.08 6.42
N ILE A 87 -6.95 15.78 5.17
CA ILE A 87 -5.59 15.94 4.64
C ILE A 87 -5.32 17.42 4.35
N ARG A 88 -4.94 18.17 5.39
CA ARG A 88 -4.68 19.61 5.38
C ARG A 88 -3.73 20.03 6.50
N GLY A 89 -3.20 21.25 6.43
CA GLY A 89 -2.29 21.79 7.44
C GLY A 89 -0.91 21.13 7.38
N ARG A 90 -0.30 20.86 8.54
CA ARG A 90 0.95 20.11 8.62
C ARG A 90 0.65 18.62 8.65
N VAL A 91 1.01 17.94 7.56
CA VAL A 91 0.72 16.52 7.34
C VAL A 91 2.00 15.69 7.50
N LEU A 92 1.91 14.60 8.26
CA LEU A 92 2.95 13.58 8.33
C LEU A 92 2.50 12.34 7.56
N GLU A 93 3.30 11.88 6.62
CA GLU A 93 3.09 10.59 5.95
C GLU A 93 4.30 9.68 6.18
N ILE A 94 4.04 8.40 6.41
CA ILE A 94 5.09 7.43 6.71
C ILE A 94 5.53 6.75 5.42
N GLY A 95 6.83 6.78 5.14
CA GLY A 95 7.45 6.15 3.96
C GLY A 95 7.71 7.13 2.81
N ASP A 96 6.67 7.82 2.33
CA ASP A 96 6.73 8.84 1.27
C ASP A 96 5.66 9.93 1.48
N ASP A 97 5.49 10.87 0.54
CA ASP A 97 4.44 11.91 0.58
C ASP A 97 3.44 11.84 -0.59
N ARG A 98 3.29 10.65 -1.19
CA ARG A 98 2.45 10.47 -2.37
C ARG A 98 1.00 10.80 -2.07
N TYR A 99 0.46 10.34 -0.94
CA TYR A 99 -0.95 10.55 -0.62
C TYR A 99 -1.24 11.95 -0.11
N THR A 100 -0.28 12.55 0.58
CA THR A 100 -0.29 13.96 0.95
C THR A 100 -0.38 14.84 -0.29
N ARG A 101 0.48 14.60 -1.30
CA ARG A 101 0.45 15.34 -2.58
C ARG A 101 -0.83 15.08 -3.36
N GLN A 102 -1.27 13.82 -3.46
CA GLN A 102 -2.40 13.42 -4.29
C GLN A 102 -3.75 13.89 -3.75
N PHE A 103 -3.97 13.85 -2.44
CA PHE A 103 -5.28 14.10 -1.83
C PHE A 103 -5.35 15.37 -0.98
N GLY A 104 -4.20 15.88 -0.54
CA GLY A 104 -4.08 17.11 0.23
C GLY A 104 -4.02 18.37 -0.62
N ALA A 105 -3.32 18.32 -1.76
CA ALA A 105 -3.19 19.44 -2.71
C ALA A 105 -2.88 20.78 -2.00
N GLU A 106 -3.58 21.86 -2.34
CA GLU A 106 -3.35 23.21 -1.80
C GLU A 106 -3.71 23.39 -0.31
N LYS A 107 -4.38 22.41 0.31
CA LYS A 107 -4.77 22.50 1.74
C LYS A 107 -3.61 22.15 2.67
N VAL A 108 -2.55 21.51 2.15
CA VAL A 108 -1.36 21.13 2.91
C VAL A 108 -0.43 22.33 2.99
N THR A 109 -0.14 22.79 4.22
CA THR A 109 0.79 23.89 4.45
C THR A 109 2.22 23.40 4.60
N VAL A 110 2.40 22.19 5.15
CA VAL A 110 3.71 21.55 5.33
C VAL A 110 3.53 20.04 5.12
N SER A 111 4.34 19.46 4.24
CA SER A 111 4.37 18.02 3.96
C SER A 111 5.63 17.42 4.57
N GLU A 112 5.47 16.48 5.50
CA GLU A 112 6.56 15.83 6.22
C GLU A 112 6.52 14.33 5.98
N VAL A 113 7.69 13.74 5.77
CA VAL A 113 7.86 12.31 5.52
C VAL A 113 8.68 11.70 6.65
N LEU A 114 8.09 10.75 7.36
CA LEU A 114 8.78 9.96 8.36
C LEU A 114 9.33 8.68 7.72
N HIS A 115 10.64 8.47 7.85
CA HIS A 115 11.27 7.20 7.49
C HIS A 115 12.17 6.72 8.63
N LEU A 116 12.39 5.41 8.71
CA LEU A 116 13.30 4.82 9.71
C LEU A 116 14.79 5.10 9.42
N HIS A 117 15.11 5.45 8.17
CA HIS A 117 16.48 5.63 7.70
C HIS A 117 16.69 7.10 7.31
N PRO A 118 17.76 7.74 7.81
CA PRO A 118 17.99 9.17 7.59
C PRO A 118 18.34 9.49 6.14
N ASP A 119 18.89 8.53 5.40
CA ASP A 119 19.34 8.71 4.03
C ASP A 119 18.26 8.42 2.98
N THR A 120 17.01 8.19 3.40
CA THR A 120 15.91 7.94 2.45
C THR A 120 15.60 9.21 1.67
N PRO A 121 15.65 9.19 0.33
CA PRO A 121 15.31 10.35 -0.49
C PRO A 121 13.90 10.85 -0.20
N GLY A 122 13.77 12.13 0.12
CA GLY A 122 12.49 12.78 0.42
C GLY A 122 12.02 12.66 1.88
N ALA A 123 12.72 11.90 2.73
CA ALA A 123 12.44 11.89 4.18
C ALA A 123 12.79 13.24 4.80
N THR A 124 11.89 13.77 5.64
CA THR A 124 12.11 15.01 6.40
C THR A 124 12.33 14.74 7.89
N ILE A 125 11.86 13.59 8.37
CA ILE A 125 11.98 13.13 9.75
C ILE A 125 12.52 11.70 9.76
N CYS A 126 13.61 11.46 10.50
CA CYS A 126 14.14 10.12 10.75
C CYS A 126 13.71 9.65 12.13
N ALA A 127 12.78 8.69 12.22
CA ALA A 127 12.29 8.20 13.50
C ALA A 127 11.77 6.75 13.43
N ASP A 128 11.88 6.06 14.56
CA ASP A 128 11.09 4.86 14.88
C ASP A 128 9.83 5.32 15.62
N LEU A 129 8.64 4.96 15.13
CA LEU A 129 7.37 5.31 15.77
C LEU A 129 7.24 4.76 17.20
N THR A 130 7.95 3.71 17.57
CA THR A 130 7.97 3.22 18.95
C THR A 130 8.80 4.10 19.89
N LYS A 131 9.66 4.98 19.34
CA LYS A 131 10.60 5.82 20.08
C LYS A 131 10.88 7.15 19.36
N ALA A 132 9.85 7.96 19.16
CA ALA A 132 9.94 9.25 18.47
C ALA A 132 9.88 10.45 19.44
N ASP A 133 10.56 10.37 20.59
CA ASP A 133 10.49 11.39 21.67
C ASP A 133 10.96 12.78 21.22
N HIS A 134 11.82 12.83 20.18
CA HIS A 134 12.31 14.07 19.60
C HIS A 134 11.28 14.79 18.72
N ILE A 135 10.20 14.11 18.32
CA ILE A 135 9.06 14.74 17.64
C ILE A 135 8.17 15.37 18.72
N PRO A 136 7.95 16.70 18.72
CA PRO A 136 7.12 17.34 19.72
C PRO A 136 5.68 16.82 19.71
N SER A 137 5.01 16.85 20.86
CA SER A 137 3.56 16.63 20.92
C SER A 137 2.80 17.68 20.11
N ASP A 138 1.56 17.38 19.73
CA ASP A 138 0.67 18.33 19.06
C ASP A 138 1.27 18.98 17.78
N SER A 139 2.03 18.19 17.01
CA SER A 139 2.79 18.69 15.85
C SER A 139 2.00 18.65 14.54
N PHE A 140 1.12 17.68 14.35
CA PHE A 140 0.51 17.37 13.05
C PHE A 140 -1.00 17.53 13.06
N ASP A 141 -1.53 18.17 12.01
CA ASP A 141 -2.96 18.29 11.76
C ASP A 141 -3.53 16.99 11.16
N CYS A 142 -2.72 16.26 10.38
CA CYS A 142 -3.07 14.96 9.82
C CYS A 142 -1.86 14.03 9.80
N ILE A 143 -2.07 12.73 10.08
CA ILE A 143 -1.04 11.70 9.96
C ILE A 143 -1.57 10.57 9.08
N ILE A 144 -0.84 10.19 8.02
CA ILE A 144 -1.22 9.13 7.08
C ILE A 144 -0.30 7.92 7.27
N LEU A 145 -0.85 6.80 7.77
CA LEU A 145 -0.16 5.52 7.90
C LEU A 145 -0.80 4.48 6.99
N THR A 146 -0.28 4.33 5.78
CA THR A 146 -0.72 3.25 4.88
C THR A 146 0.25 2.09 4.93
N PHE A 147 -0.26 0.92 5.30
CA PHE A 147 0.49 -0.33 5.37
C PHE A 147 1.78 -0.21 6.19
N THR A 148 1.72 0.43 7.37
CA THR A 148 2.88 0.60 8.26
C THR A 148 2.79 -0.25 9.53
N LEU A 149 1.66 -0.18 10.24
CA LEU A 149 1.57 -0.73 11.60
C LEU A 149 1.78 -2.24 11.67
N GLN A 150 1.52 -2.98 10.59
CA GLN A 150 1.78 -4.41 10.55
C GLN A 150 3.27 -4.78 10.64
N PHE A 151 4.17 -3.84 10.37
CA PHE A 151 5.62 -4.02 10.44
C PHE A 151 6.21 -3.63 11.79
N ILE A 152 5.40 -3.13 12.74
CA ILE A 152 5.88 -2.68 14.06
C ILE A 152 5.43 -3.68 15.12
N PHE A 153 6.38 -4.36 15.77
CA PHE A 153 6.05 -5.36 16.79
C PHE A 153 5.36 -4.73 18.01
N ASP A 154 5.94 -3.68 18.62
CA ASP A 154 5.26 -2.90 19.66
C ASP A 154 4.29 -1.86 19.04
N VAL A 155 3.23 -2.38 18.43
CA VAL A 155 2.19 -1.55 17.80
C VAL A 155 1.54 -0.58 18.79
N ARG A 156 1.49 -0.94 20.08
CA ARG A 156 0.91 -0.10 21.13
C ARG A 156 1.77 1.15 21.35
N ALA A 157 3.10 1.00 21.37
CA ALA A 157 4.01 2.15 21.44
C ALA A 157 3.86 3.08 20.23
N ALA A 158 3.80 2.52 19.02
CA ALA A 158 3.57 3.32 17.82
C ALA A 158 2.24 4.09 17.87
N ILE A 159 1.14 3.45 18.30
CA ILE A 159 -0.16 4.10 18.44
C ILE A 159 -0.12 5.23 19.49
N ARG A 160 0.56 5.02 20.63
CA ARG A 160 0.76 6.09 21.64
C ARG A 160 1.54 7.27 21.06
N THR A 161 2.58 7.01 20.26
CA THR A 161 3.33 8.08 19.58
C THR A 161 2.45 8.84 18.61
N VAL A 162 1.68 8.14 17.77
CA VAL A 162 0.74 8.76 16.82
C VAL A 162 -0.25 9.66 17.55
N ALA A 163 -0.87 9.17 18.64
CA ALA A 163 -1.79 9.95 19.45
C ALA A 163 -1.12 11.21 20.06
N ARG A 164 0.11 11.08 20.56
CA ARG A 164 0.85 12.18 21.19
C ARG A 164 1.25 13.29 20.21
N ILE A 165 1.69 12.93 19.00
CA ILE A 165 2.19 13.90 18.01
C ILE A 165 1.08 14.54 17.18
N LEU A 166 -0.15 14.03 17.29
CA LEU A 166 -1.35 14.61 16.69
C LEU A 166 -1.79 15.83 17.50
N LYS A 167 -2.14 16.92 16.82
CA LYS A 167 -2.75 18.09 17.48
C LYS A 167 -4.12 17.74 18.08
N PRO A 168 -4.59 18.51 19.08
CA PRO A 168 -6.00 18.46 19.47
C PRO A 168 -6.90 18.74 18.26
N GLY A 169 -7.77 17.79 17.92
CA GLY A 169 -8.63 17.85 16.73
C GLY A 169 -7.95 17.50 15.41
N GLY A 170 -6.69 17.04 15.43
CA GLY A 170 -6.05 16.42 14.27
C GLY A 170 -6.60 15.02 13.99
N VAL A 171 -6.31 14.49 12.81
CA VAL A 171 -6.83 13.18 12.35
C VAL A 171 -5.68 12.25 11.96
N ALA A 172 -5.74 11.00 12.39
CA ALA A 172 -4.87 9.93 11.88
C ALA A 172 -5.65 9.04 10.91
N LEU A 173 -5.16 8.93 9.67
CA LEU A 173 -5.72 8.11 8.60
C LEU A 173 -4.87 6.86 8.43
N LEU A 174 -5.44 5.68 8.72
CA LEU A 174 -4.68 4.43 8.73
C LEU A 174 -5.32 3.38 7.84
N VAL A 175 -4.47 2.68 7.09
CA VAL A 175 -4.84 1.47 6.33
C VAL A 175 -3.85 0.38 6.68
N PHE A 176 -4.33 -0.81 7.05
CA PHE A 176 -3.48 -1.96 7.35
C PHE A 176 -4.20 -3.26 6.97
N PRO A 177 -3.45 -4.34 6.69
CA PRO A 177 -4.04 -5.54 6.13
C PRO A 177 -4.75 -6.40 7.19
N GLY A 178 -5.97 -6.84 6.86
CA GLY A 178 -6.61 -7.98 7.52
C GLY A 178 -6.12 -9.31 6.92
N ILE A 179 -6.11 -9.41 5.59
CA ILE A 179 -5.57 -10.55 4.84
C ILE A 179 -4.65 -10.01 3.75
N THR A 180 -3.38 -10.39 3.79
CA THR A 180 -2.43 -10.11 2.72
C THR A 180 -1.29 -11.13 2.74
N GLN A 181 -0.67 -11.36 1.59
CA GLN A 181 0.56 -12.15 1.51
C GLN A 181 1.67 -11.44 2.28
N ILE A 182 2.63 -12.20 2.79
CA ILE A 182 3.82 -11.62 3.43
C ILE A 182 4.64 -10.90 2.37
N SER A 183 4.93 -9.62 2.60
CA SER A 183 5.89 -8.87 1.81
C SER A 183 7.28 -9.38 2.14
N ARG A 184 7.95 -9.99 1.16
CA ARG A 184 9.32 -10.48 1.38
C ARG A 184 10.30 -9.33 1.59
N TYR A 185 10.10 -8.22 0.90
CA TYR A 185 10.91 -7.03 1.13
C TYR A 185 10.77 -6.56 2.57
N ASP A 186 9.55 -6.33 3.05
CA ASP A 186 9.36 -5.80 4.41
C ASP A 186 9.75 -6.81 5.49
N MET A 187 9.40 -8.08 5.31
CA MET A 187 9.79 -9.17 6.22
C MET A 187 11.31 -9.25 6.41
N ASP A 188 12.08 -9.04 5.35
CA ASP A 188 13.55 -9.16 5.39
C ASP A 188 14.25 -7.90 5.90
N ASN A 189 13.60 -6.73 5.85
CA ASN A 189 14.19 -5.47 6.32
C ASN A 189 13.76 -5.06 7.73
N TRP A 190 12.49 -5.27 8.10
CA TRP A 190 11.91 -4.84 9.38
C TRP A 190 10.99 -5.88 10.04
N GLY A 191 10.55 -6.88 9.29
CA GLY A 191 9.59 -7.89 9.75
C GLY A 191 8.14 -7.53 9.38
N GLU A 192 7.26 -8.49 9.58
CA GLU A 192 5.81 -8.33 9.40
C GLU A 192 5.08 -9.18 10.43
N PHE A 193 4.51 -8.52 11.44
CA PHE A 193 4.09 -9.13 12.70
C PHE A 193 2.59 -9.25 12.85
N TRP A 194 1.83 -8.33 12.24
CA TRP A 194 0.40 -8.21 12.53
C TRP A 194 -0.49 -8.39 11.30
N ARG A 195 -1.68 -8.92 11.58
CA ARG A 195 -2.87 -8.80 10.75
C ARG A 195 -3.96 -8.28 11.66
N PHE A 196 -4.76 -7.33 11.16
CA PHE A 196 -5.76 -6.68 11.99
C PHE A 196 -7.16 -7.10 11.58
N THR A 197 -7.94 -7.53 12.56
CA THR A 197 -9.40 -7.52 12.47
C THR A 197 -9.92 -6.13 12.84
N SER A 198 -11.15 -5.81 12.43
CA SER A 198 -11.81 -4.58 12.87
C SER A 198 -11.88 -4.46 14.40
N LEU A 199 -12.13 -5.56 15.10
CA LEU A 199 -12.18 -5.60 16.56
C LEU A 199 -10.82 -5.34 17.21
N SER A 200 -9.74 -5.97 16.70
CA SER A 200 -8.39 -5.73 17.24
C SER A 200 -7.93 -4.30 16.99
N ALA A 201 -8.23 -3.75 15.80
CA ALA A 201 -7.94 -2.36 15.49
C ALA A 201 -8.69 -1.43 16.45
N ARG A 202 -10.02 -1.57 16.55
CA ARG A 202 -10.84 -0.76 17.46
C ARG A 202 -10.30 -0.78 18.89
N ARG A 203 -10.05 -1.97 19.46
CA ARG A 203 -9.53 -2.09 20.83
C ARG A 203 -8.15 -1.45 21.03
N LEU A 204 -7.25 -1.59 20.07
CA LEU A 204 -5.91 -0.98 20.14
C LEU A 204 -5.98 0.55 20.15
N PHE A 205 -6.84 1.14 19.32
CA PHE A 205 -7.00 2.59 19.23
C PHE A 205 -7.80 3.18 20.40
N GLU A 206 -8.82 2.47 20.91
CA GLU A 206 -9.61 2.89 22.08
C GLU A 206 -8.82 2.91 23.41
N GLU A 207 -7.61 2.35 23.44
CA GLU A 207 -6.71 2.48 24.60
C GLU A 207 -6.07 3.87 24.72
N VAL A 208 -6.05 4.65 23.64
CA VAL A 208 -5.43 5.99 23.60
C VAL A 208 -6.37 7.09 23.11
N PHE A 209 -7.36 6.74 22.28
CA PHE A 209 -8.40 7.65 21.79
C PHE A 209 -9.73 7.34 22.45
N ARG A 210 -10.62 8.33 22.53
CA ARG A 210 -11.98 8.08 23.03
C ARG A 210 -12.73 7.19 22.02
N PRO A 211 -13.62 6.30 22.46
CA PRO A 211 -14.39 5.44 21.55
C PRO A 211 -15.14 6.20 20.44
N ASP A 212 -15.67 7.38 20.75
CA ASP A 212 -16.39 8.24 19.80
C ASP A 212 -15.48 8.84 18.71
N ASP A 213 -14.17 8.91 18.97
CA ASP A 213 -13.15 9.43 18.04
C ASP A 213 -12.55 8.31 17.17
N VAL A 214 -13.00 7.05 17.33
CA VAL A 214 -12.46 5.88 16.61
C VAL A 214 -13.49 5.31 15.63
N THR A 215 -13.22 5.51 14.35
CA THR A 215 -13.98 4.90 13.24
C THR A 215 -13.16 3.79 12.57
N VAL A 216 -13.78 2.62 12.38
CA VAL A 216 -13.15 1.46 11.72
C VAL A 216 -14.11 0.92 10.66
N THR A 217 -13.61 0.74 9.45
CA THR A 217 -14.34 0.15 8.31
C THR A 217 -13.54 -1.01 7.71
N THR A 218 -14.22 -1.98 7.11
CA THR A 218 -13.63 -3.17 6.46
C THR A 218 -14.37 -3.49 5.18
#